data_AF-A0A3U8L8I8-F1
#
_entry.id   AF-A0A3U8L8I8-F1
#
_cell.length_a   1.000
_cell.length_b   1.000
_cell.length_c   1.000
_cell.angle_alpha   90.00
_cell.angle_beta   90.00
_cell.angle_gamma   90.00
#
_symmetry.space_group_name_H-M   'P 1'
#
loop_
_entity.id
_entity.type
_entity.pdbx_description
1 polymer ?
#
loop_
_entity_poly.entity_id
_entity_poly.type
_entity_poly.pdbx_seq_one_letter_code
_entity_poly.pdbx_strand_id
1 'polypeptide(L)'
;MRLNTLSPAEGSKKAGKRLGRGIGSGLGKTGGRGHKGQKSRSGGGVRRGFEGGQMPLYRRLPKFGFTSRKAAITAEVRLSDLAKVEGGVVDLNTLKAANIIGIQIEFAKVILAGEVTTPVTVRGLRVTKGARAAIEAAGGKIEE
;
A
#
# COMPACT_ATOMS: atom_id res chain seq x y z
N MET A 1 -37.34 -10.48 9.94
CA MET A 1 -36.10 -9.88 10.47
C MET A 1 -36.46 -8.94 11.61
N ARG A 2 -36.17 -9.32 12.86
CA ARG A 2 -36.42 -8.48 14.05
C ARG A 2 -35.08 -8.05 14.63
N LEU A 3 -35.04 -6.94 15.37
CA LEU A 3 -33.78 -6.42 15.94
C LEU A 3 -33.08 -7.42 16.89
N ASN A 4 -33.85 -8.30 17.53
CA ASN A 4 -33.37 -9.31 18.47
C ASN A 4 -33.06 -10.68 17.84
N THR A 5 -33.09 -10.80 16.51
CA THR A 5 -32.82 -12.08 15.79
C THR A 5 -31.59 -12.00 14.90
N LEU A 6 -30.78 -10.94 15.00
CA LEU A 6 -29.58 -10.74 14.20
C LEU A 6 -28.35 -11.24 14.96
N SER A 7 -27.63 -12.19 14.39
CA SER A 7 -26.32 -12.64 14.87
C SER A 7 -25.23 -12.31 13.85
N PRO A 8 -24.00 -12.01 14.31
CA PRO A 8 -22.88 -11.83 13.40
C PRO A 8 -22.45 -13.19 12.80
N ALA A 9 -21.70 -13.15 11.71
CA ALA A 9 -21.08 -14.34 11.15
C ALA A 9 -20.13 -15.00 12.16
N GLU A 10 -20.06 -16.33 12.15
CA GLU A 10 -19.24 -17.10 13.08
C GLU A 10 -17.77 -16.65 13.03
N GLY A 11 -17.13 -16.49 14.19
CA GLY A 11 -15.73 -16.03 14.29
C GLY A 11 -15.46 -14.55 13.97
N SER A 12 -16.40 -13.80 13.39
CA SER A 12 -16.18 -12.38 13.02
C SER A 12 -15.99 -11.45 14.23
N LYS A 13 -16.47 -11.84 15.41
CA LYS A 13 -16.40 -11.08 16.66
C LYS A 13 -15.64 -11.84 17.74
N LYS A 14 -14.31 -11.82 17.66
CA LYS A 14 -13.45 -12.39 18.68
C LYS A 14 -13.46 -11.57 19.97
N ALA A 15 -13.73 -12.20 21.11
CA ALA A 15 -13.70 -11.54 22.40
C ALA A 15 -12.29 -11.02 22.75
N GLY A 16 -12.23 -9.81 23.30
CA GLY A 16 -10.97 -9.19 23.76
C GLY A 16 -10.41 -9.88 25.01
N LYS A 17 -9.08 -9.88 25.15
CA LYS A 17 -8.43 -10.40 26.37
C LYS A 17 -8.75 -9.49 27.55
N ARG A 18 -9.26 -10.05 28.66
CA ARG A 18 -9.50 -9.35 29.93
C ARG A 18 -8.53 -9.84 30.99
N LEU A 19 -7.50 -9.04 31.25
CA LEU A 19 -6.39 -9.41 32.13
C LEU A 19 -6.76 -9.21 33.61
N GLY A 20 -6.20 -10.01 34.51
CA GLY A 20 -6.39 -9.88 35.96
C GLY A 20 -7.81 -10.25 36.43
N ARG A 21 -8.39 -11.34 35.90
CA ARG A 21 -9.74 -11.83 36.24
C ARG A 21 -9.70 -13.27 36.75
N GLY A 22 -8.98 -13.50 37.85
CA GLY A 22 -8.88 -14.81 38.51
C GLY A 22 -7.96 -15.82 37.80
N ILE A 23 -7.67 -16.92 38.49
CA ILE A 23 -6.73 -17.97 38.02
C ILE A 23 -7.28 -18.70 36.80
N GLY A 24 -8.57 -19.07 36.81
CA GLY A 24 -9.22 -19.83 35.73
C GLY A 24 -9.26 -19.12 34.36
N SER A 25 -9.02 -17.80 34.32
CA SER A 25 -8.92 -17.06 33.05
C SER A 25 -7.62 -17.30 32.27
N GLY A 26 -6.60 -17.90 32.90
CA GLY A 26 -5.25 -18.05 32.33
C GLY A 26 -4.45 -16.74 32.21
N LEU A 27 -5.07 -15.59 32.52
CA LEU A 27 -4.46 -14.25 32.48
C LEU A 27 -4.58 -13.52 33.83
N GLY A 28 -4.67 -14.28 34.93
CA GLY A 28 -4.72 -13.74 36.29
C GLY A 28 -3.40 -13.10 36.76
N LYS A 29 -3.41 -12.51 37.97
CA LYS A 29 -2.27 -11.94 38.70
C LYS A 29 -1.39 -10.98 37.89
N THR A 30 -0.44 -11.49 37.11
CA THR A 30 0.52 -10.71 36.31
C THR A 30 -0.01 -10.32 34.93
N GLY A 31 -1.10 -10.95 34.46
CA GLY A 31 -1.69 -10.64 33.16
C GLY A 31 -0.74 -10.86 31.99
N GLY A 32 0.15 -11.87 32.07
CA GLY A 32 1.12 -12.16 31.02
C GLY A 32 2.34 -11.22 30.97
N ARG A 33 2.53 -10.33 31.95
CA ARG A 33 3.71 -9.45 32.05
C ARG A 33 4.89 -10.05 32.81
N GLY A 34 4.72 -11.21 33.44
CA GLY A 34 5.74 -11.79 34.33
C GLY A 34 5.92 -11.01 35.64
N HIS A 35 7.10 -11.10 36.26
CA HIS A 35 7.38 -10.49 37.56
C HIS A 35 8.41 -9.35 37.47
N LYS A 36 8.08 -8.18 38.06
CA LYS A 36 8.98 -7.01 38.24
C LYS A 36 9.62 -6.53 36.91
N GLY A 37 10.65 -5.69 36.98
CA GLY A 37 11.33 -5.11 35.82
C GLY A 37 10.56 -4.00 35.10
N GLN A 38 11.25 -3.26 34.23
CA GLN A 38 10.70 -2.10 33.53
C GLN A 38 9.45 -2.45 32.69
N LYS A 39 9.45 -3.59 31.98
CA LYS A 39 8.35 -4.00 31.08
C LYS A 39 7.04 -4.38 31.80
N SER A 40 7.07 -4.66 33.10
CA SER A 40 5.85 -4.96 33.87
C SER A 40 5.19 -3.73 34.48
N ARG A 41 5.88 -2.59 34.56
CA ARG A 41 5.35 -1.35 35.12
C ARG A 41 4.39 -0.66 34.16
N SER A 42 3.48 0.16 34.70
CA SER A 42 2.62 1.03 33.89
C SER A 42 3.49 2.05 33.16
N GLY A 43 3.22 2.29 31.87
CA GLY A 43 4.09 3.08 30.98
C GLY A 43 5.46 2.45 30.71
N GLY A 44 5.69 1.22 31.18
CA GLY A 44 6.95 0.52 31.03
C GLY A 44 7.22 0.05 29.61
N GLY A 45 8.49 0.14 29.20
CA GLY A 45 8.95 -0.23 27.86
C GLY A 45 10.21 0.52 27.51
N VAL A 46 10.90 0.07 26.47
CA VAL A 46 12.02 0.79 25.88
C VAL A 46 11.56 1.45 24.58
N ARG A 47 12.12 2.61 24.23
CA ARG A 47 11.78 3.26 22.96
C ARG A 47 12.16 2.36 21.77
N ARG A 48 11.47 2.51 20.64
CA ARG A 48 11.81 1.80 19.40
C ARG A 48 13.27 2.09 19.02
N GLY A 49 14.02 1.04 18.70
CA GLY A 49 15.45 1.14 18.36
C GLY A 49 16.40 1.33 19.55
N PHE A 50 15.97 1.17 20.80
CA PHE A 50 16.89 1.17 21.95
C PHE A 50 17.46 -0.24 22.21
N GLU A 51 18.79 -0.36 22.23
CA GLU A 51 19.53 -1.63 22.36
C GLU A 51 20.26 -1.75 23.72
N GLY A 52 19.70 -1.17 24.79
CA GLY A 52 20.22 -1.37 26.15
C GLY A 52 21.48 -0.59 26.52
N GLY A 53 21.98 0.27 25.62
CA GLY A 53 23.19 1.09 25.83
C GLY A 53 24.15 1.05 24.63
N GLN A 54 24.04 0.01 23.81
CA GLN A 54 24.78 -0.09 22.55
C GLN A 54 24.33 1.00 21.57
N MET A 55 25.25 1.54 20.76
CA MET A 55 24.92 2.48 19.68
C MET A 55 23.92 1.79 18.74
N PRO A 56 22.69 2.26 18.52
CA PRO A 56 21.69 1.45 17.81
C PRO A 56 21.95 1.36 16.30
N LEU A 57 21.41 0.34 15.64
CA LEU A 57 21.67 0.06 14.21
C LEU A 57 21.43 1.28 13.30
N TYR A 58 20.32 2.01 13.50
CA TYR A 58 19.97 3.21 12.72
C TYR A 58 20.94 4.40 12.91
N ARG A 59 21.87 4.29 13.86
CA ARG A 59 22.97 5.25 14.09
C ARG A 59 24.34 4.69 13.72
N ARG A 60 24.54 3.36 13.79
CA ARG A 60 25.82 2.72 13.40
C ARG A 60 26.07 2.83 11.90
N LEU A 61 25.02 2.65 11.10
CA LEU A 61 25.13 2.68 9.66
C LEU A 61 25.11 4.13 9.15
N PRO A 62 25.92 4.45 8.12
CA PRO A 62 25.87 5.76 7.50
C PRO A 62 24.54 5.97 6.78
N LYS A 63 24.08 7.22 6.72
CA LYS A 63 22.98 7.60 5.81
C LYS A 63 23.50 7.55 4.38
N PHE A 64 22.65 7.14 3.44
CA PHE A 64 22.99 7.11 2.01
C PHE A 64 21.78 7.48 1.15
N GLY A 65 22.05 7.81 -0.11
CA GLY A 65 21.03 8.16 -1.10
C GLY A 65 20.49 9.58 -0.97
N PHE A 66 19.50 9.88 -1.81
CA PHE A 66 18.74 11.12 -1.80
C PHE A 66 17.33 10.86 -2.33
N THR A 67 16.37 11.70 -1.97
CA THR A 67 15.00 11.57 -2.46
C THR A 67 14.79 12.49 -3.67
N SER A 68 14.54 11.90 -4.85
CA SER A 68 14.26 12.67 -6.06
C SER A 68 12.85 13.26 -6.05
N ARG A 69 12.73 14.58 -6.20
CA ARG A 69 11.43 15.26 -6.34
C ARG A 69 10.69 14.85 -7.61
N LYS A 70 11.42 14.51 -8.68
CA LYS A 70 10.84 14.06 -9.95
C LYS A 70 10.17 12.69 -9.83
N ALA A 71 10.68 11.81 -8.96
CA ALA A 71 10.07 10.51 -8.72
C ALA A 71 8.67 10.62 -8.10
N ALA A 72 8.45 11.62 -7.24
CA ALA A 72 7.15 11.84 -6.59
C ALA A 72 6.04 12.28 -7.57
N ILE A 73 6.41 12.95 -8.65
CA ILE A 73 5.49 13.41 -9.72
C ILE A 73 5.51 12.50 -10.95
N THR A 74 6.11 11.31 -10.84
CA THR A 74 6.16 10.31 -11.90
C THR A 74 5.32 9.09 -11.51
N ALA A 75 4.35 8.72 -12.34
CA ALA A 75 3.54 7.52 -12.16
C ALA A 75 3.91 6.41 -13.16
N GLU A 76 3.59 5.19 -12.79
CA GLU A 76 3.52 4.04 -13.69
C GLU A 76 2.06 3.68 -13.98
N VAL A 77 1.78 3.24 -15.20
CA VAL A 77 0.43 2.86 -15.66
C VAL A 77 0.50 1.46 -16.26
N ARG A 78 -0.42 0.58 -15.86
CA ARG A 78 -0.50 -0.80 -16.36
C ARG A 78 -1.34 -0.84 -17.64
N LEU A 79 -1.18 -1.90 -18.44
CA LEU A 79 -1.99 -2.09 -19.65
C LEU A 79 -3.47 -2.27 -19.32
N SER A 80 -3.78 -2.96 -18.22
CA SER A 80 -5.16 -3.15 -17.76
C SER A 80 -5.85 -1.86 -17.30
N ASP A 81 -5.10 -0.80 -17.01
CA ASP A 81 -5.66 0.50 -16.66
C ASP A 81 -6.07 1.30 -17.89
N LEU A 82 -5.50 0.99 -19.07
CA LEU A 82 -5.83 1.67 -20.33
C LEU A 82 -7.27 1.40 -20.79
N ALA A 83 -7.85 0.25 -20.43
CA ALA A 83 -9.25 -0.06 -20.75
C ALA A 83 -10.24 0.72 -19.88
N LYS A 84 -9.79 1.35 -18.78
CA LYS A 84 -10.63 2.10 -17.85
C LYS A 84 -10.76 3.58 -18.21
N VAL A 85 -9.96 4.07 -19.17
CA VAL A 85 -10.11 5.45 -19.64
C VAL A 85 -11.24 5.55 -20.65
N GLU A 86 -12.07 6.58 -20.50
CA GLU A 86 -13.12 6.88 -21.46
C GLU A 86 -12.56 7.66 -22.66
N GLY A 87 -13.12 7.43 -23.84
CA GLY A 87 -12.78 8.19 -25.06
C GLY A 87 -11.60 7.66 -25.87
N GLY A 88 -11.00 6.50 -25.51
CA GLY A 88 -10.02 5.79 -26.33
C GLY A 88 -8.65 6.48 -26.48
N VAL A 89 -8.49 7.68 -25.94
CA VAL A 89 -7.24 8.45 -25.91
C VAL A 89 -6.70 8.50 -24.48
N VAL A 90 -5.50 7.95 -24.30
CA VAL A 90 -4.78 7.89 -23.03
C VAL A 90 -3.78 9.05 -22.99
N ASP A 91 -4.20 10.12 -22.31
CA ASP A 91 -3.44 11.32 -22.01
C ASP A 91 -3.27 11.46 -20.49
N LEU A 92 -2.38 12.35 -20.05
CA LEU A 92 -2.18 12.63 -18.63
C LEU A 92 -3.49 13.07 -17.93
N ASN A 93 -4.32 13.85 -18.63
CA ASN A 93 -5.59 14.34 -18.10
C ASN A 93 -6.67 13.26 -18.07
N THR A 94 -6.75 12.39 -19.09
CA THR A 94 -7.75 11.31 -19.11
C THR A 94 -7.43 10.25 -18.07
N LEU A 95 -6.15 9.97 -17.81
CA LEU A 95 -5.70 9.12 -16.70
C LEU A 95 -6.05 9.72 -15.32
N LYS A 96 -5.97 11.04 -15.16
CA LYS A 96 -6.40 11.73 -13.93
C LYS A 96 -7.92 11.69 -13.77
N ALA A 97 -8.66 11.95 -14.85
CA ALA A 97 -10.12 11.91 -14.84
C ALA A 97 -10.65 10.50 -14.48
N ALA A 98 -9.99 9.45 -14.99
CA ALA A 98 -10.29 8.05 -14.64
C ALA A 98 -9.76 7.63 -13.25
N ASN A 99 -9.16 8.56 -12.48
CA ASN A 99 -8.59 8.33 -11.15
C ASN A 99 -7.53 7.21 -11.11
N ILE A 100 -6.81 7.01 -12.21
CA ILE A 100 -5.72 6.02 -12.33
C ILE A 100 -4.42 6.60 -11.78
N ILE A 101 -4.17 7.89 -12.05
CA ILE A 101 -3.00 8.61 -11.53
C ILE A 101 -3.44 9.81 -10.69
N GLY A 102 -2.60 10.19 -9.72
CA GLY A 102 -2.87 11.32 -8.85
C GLY A 102 -2.88 12.67 -9.58
N ILE A 103 -3.61 13.64 -9.02
CA ILE A 103 -3.79 14.98 -9.63
C ILE A 103 -2.47 15.74 -9.84
N GLN A 104 -1.48 15.53 -8.95
CA GLN A 104 -0.16 16.19 -8.99
C GLN A 104 0.86 15.50 -9.90
N ILE A 105 0.49 14.39 -10.56
CA ILE A 105 1.41 13.69 -11.47
C ILE A 105 1.62 14.51 -12.74
N GLU A 106 2.88 14.65 -13.14
CA GLU A 106 3.30 15.37 -14.35
C GLU A 106 3.85 14.41 -15.42
N PHE A 107 4.43 13.28 -14.99
CA PHE A 107 5.00 12.29 -15.89
C PHE A 107 4.34 10.94 -15.65
N ALA A 108 3.96 10.23 -16.70
CA ALA A 108 3.53 8.84 -16.59
C ALA A 108 4.31 7.95 -17.55
N LYS A 109 4.44 6.67 -17.18
CA LYS A 109 5.08 5.65 -18.02
C LYS A 109 4.22 4.39 -18.08
N VAL A 110 3.88 3.95 -19.28
CA VAL A 110 3.13 2.72 -19.52
C VAL A 110 4.07 1.52 -19.51
N ILE A 111 3.77 0.54 -18.65
CA ILE A 111 4.57 -0.67 -18.43
C ILE A 111 3.80 -1.93 -18.85
N LEU A 112 4.53 -2.97 -19.24
CA LEU A 112 3.94 -4.26 -19.61
C LEU A 112 3.50 -5.00 -18.33
N ALA A 113 2.27 -4.75 -17.90
CA ALA A 113 1.64 -5.41 -16.78
C ALA A 113 0.14 -5.53 -17.05
N GLY A 114 -0.39 -6.75 -17.04
CA GLY A 114 -1.74 -7.05 -17.51
C GLY A 114 -1.84 -7.07 -19.03
N GLU A 115 -3.06 -7.03 -19.53
CA GLU A 115 -3.39 -7.17 -20.95
C GLU A 115 -4.17 -5.96 -21.45
N VAL A 116 -4.06 -5.69 -22.75
CA VAL A 116 -4.84 -4.67 -23.45
C VAL A 116 -5.56 -5.37 -24.61
N THR A 117 -6.88 -5.36 -24.58
CA THR A 117 -7.73 -5.98 -25.61
C THR A 117 -8.42 -4.96 -26.49
N THR A 118 -8.53 -3.71 -26.01
CA THR A 118 -9.15 -2.60 -26.71
C THR A 118 -8.10 -1.77 -27.44
N PRO A 119 -8.33 -1.35 -28.70
CA PRO A 119 -7.44 -0.43 -29.38
C PRO A 119 -7.49 0.94 -28.67
N VAL A 120 -6.33 1.38 -28.18
CA VAL A 120 -6.18 2.65 -27.46
C VAL A 120 -5.08 3.51 -28.10
N THR A 121 -5.30 4.82 -28.12
CA THR A 121 -4.30 5.79 -28.58
C THR A 121 -3.59 6.40 -27.38
N VAL A 122 -2.32 6.12 -27.19
CA VAL A 122 -1.50 6.66 -26.11
C VAL A 122 -0.76 7.91 -26.59
N ARG A 123 -0.93 9.05 -25.92
CA ARG A 123 -0.32 10.33 -26.33
C ARG A 123 0.39 11.03 -25.16
N GLY A 124 1.55 11.63 -25.43
CA GLY A 124 2.32 12.37 -24.42
C GLY A 124 2.87 11.52 -23.26
N LEU A 125 2.89 10.19 -23.42
CA LEU A 125 3.29 9.24 -22.38
C LEU A 125 4.48 8.40 -22.82
N ARG A 126 5.39 8.12 -21.88
CA ARG A 126 6.49 7.20 -22.14
C ARG A 126 5.94 5.77 -22.13
N VAL A 127 6.33 4.96 -23.09
CA VAL A 127 5.90 3.55 -23.17
C VAL A 127 7.12 2.64 -23.16
N THR A 128 7.10 1.58 -22.34
CA THR A 128 8.16 0.56 -22.36
C THR A 128 8.10 -0.27 -23.64
N LYS A 129 9.24 -0.85 -24.07
CA LYS A 129 9.31 -1.65 -25.30
C LYS A 129 8.26 -2.77 -25.35
N GLY A 130 8.07 -3.49 -24.24
CA GLY A 130 7.06 -4.55 -24.14
C GLY A 130 5.63 -4.02 -24.18
N ALA A 131 5.35 -2.92 -23.48
CA ALA A 131 4.02 -2.30 -23.51
C ALA A 131 3.66 -1.76 -24.89
N ARG A 132 4.64 -1.20 -25.61
CA ARG A 132 4.46 -0.72 -26.99
C ARG A 132 4.00 -1.85 -27.90
N ALA A 133 4.73 -2.97 -27.89
CA ALA A 133 4.37 -4.13 -28.70
C ALA A 133 2.97 -4.67 -28.37
N ALA A 134 2.59 -4.70 -27.08
CA ALA A 134 1.26 -5.14 -26.67
C ALA A 134 0.13 -4.19 -27.13
N ILE A 135 0.35 -2.87 -27.05
CA ILE A 135 -0.61 -1.85 -27.50
C ILE A 135 -0.79 -1.93 -29.02
N GLU A 136 0.32 -2.01 -29.77
CA GLU A 136 0.30 -2.14 -31.23
C GLU A 136 -0.37 -3.46 -31.67
N ALA A 137 -0.11 -4.56 -30.97
CA ALA A 137 -0.76 -5.86 -31.23
C ALA A 137 -2.29 -5.83 -31.00
N ALA A 138 -2.76 -4.99 -30.08
CA ALA A 138 -4.18 -4.75 -29.85
C ALA A 138 -4.80 -3.72 -30.83
N GLY A 139 -4.05 -3.26 -31.84
CA GLY A 139 -4.50 -2.27 -32.81
C GLY A 139 -4.48 -0.82 -32.30
N GLY A 140 -3.79 -0.56 -31.19
CA GLY A 140 -3.59 0.78 -30.63
C GLY A 140 -2.46 1.56 -31.33
N LYS A 141 -2.41 2.86 -31.06
CA LYS A 141 -1.40 3.79 -31.61
C LYS A 141 -0.69 4.52 -30.49
N ILE A 142 0.58 4.88 -30.71
CA ILE A 142 1.35 5.72 -29.79
C ILE A 142 1.76 6.99 -30.53
N GLU A 143 1.32 8.13 -30.01
CA GLU A 143 1.63 9.47 -30.48
C GLU A 143 2.58 10.16 -29.49
N GLU A 144 3.46 11.02 -29.99
CA GLU A 144 4.41 11.77 -29.16
C GLU A 144 3.72 12.79 -28.23
#